data_AF-A0A418RK03-F1
#
_entry.id   AF-A0A418RK03-F1
#
_cell.length_a   1.000
_cell.length_b   1.000
_cell.length_c   1.000
_cell.angle_alpha   90.00
_cell.angle_beta   90.00
_cell.angle_gamma   90.00
#
_symmetry.space_group_name_H-M   'P 1'
#
loop_
_entity.id
_entity.type
_entity.pdbx_description
1 polymer ?
#
loop_
_entity_poly.entity_id
_entity_poly.type
_entity_poly.pdbx_seq_one_letter_code
_entity_poly.pdbx_strand_id
1 'polypeptide(L)'
;MKLTLKTLLVLFSFCILTPHIASASTYPDRMGTKLGNGMANIATGIVEIPKAIINGNRKNGAAYAATGGFMTGMVHMVGRTLCGAADVVTFMIPTKPIINPEFVWQNFKQDTGYKGTWELLP
;
A
#
# COMPACT_ATOMS: atom_id res chain seq x y z
N MET A 1 -5.24 -31.00 -11.80
CA MET A 1 -6.15 -29.85 -11.54
C MET A 1 -6.67 -29.72 -10.10
N LYS A 2 -6.65 -30.75 -9.24
CA LYS A 2 -7.18 -30.63 -7.85
C LYS A 2 -6.23 -29.91 -6.88
N LEU A 3 -4.93 -29.95 -7.15
CA LEU A 3 -3.90 -29.35 -6.29
C LEU A 3 -3.87 -27.81 -6.43
N THR A 4 -4.00 -27.29 -7.64
CA THR A 4 -3.96 -25.85 -7.95
C THR A 4 -5.11 -25.07 -7.30
N LEU A 5 -6.31 -25.65 -7.22
CA LEU A 5 -7.46 -25.00 -6.58
C LEU A 5 -7.32 -24.93 -5.04
N LYS A 6 -6.78 -25.98 -4.41
CA LYS A 6 -6.52 -25.99 -2.95
C LYS A 6 -5.41 -25.01 -2.59
N THR A 7 -4.34 -24.94 -3.38
CA THR A 7 -3.27 -23.96 -3.17
C THR A 7 -3.79 -22.53 -3.32
N LEU A 8 -4.65 -22.28 -4.32
CA LEU A 8 -5.28 -20.96 -4.52
C LEU A 8 -6.22 -20.58 -3.35
N LEU A 9 -6.99 -21.53 -2.82
CA LEU A 9 -7.85 -21.33 -1.64
C LEU A 9 -7.05 -21.06 -0.36
N VAL A 10 -5.94 -21.76 -0.15
CA VAL A 10 -5.04 -21.51 0.99
C VAL A 10 -4.38 -20.13 0.86
N LEU A 11 -3.95 -19.73 -0.35
CA LEU A 11 -3.42 -18.40 -0.61
C LEU A 11 -4.48 -17.31 -0.37
N PHE A 12 -5.73 -17.56 -0.75
CA PHE A 12 -6.84 -16.64 -0.55
C PHE A 12 -7.23 -16.50 0.92
N SER A 13 -7.26 -17.59 1.69
CA SER A 13 -7.44 -17.54 3.15
C SER A 13 -6.33 -16.77 3.86
N PHE A 14 -5.09 -16.81 3.36
CA PHE A 14 -3.99 -16.03 3.93
C PHE A 14 -4.19 -14.52 3.69
N CYS A 15 -4.77 -14.12 2.55
CA CYS A 15 -5.11 -12.71 2.29
C CYS A 15 -6.24 -12.15 3.17
N ILE A 16 -7.18 -12.99 3.63
CA ILE A 16 -8.32 -12.57 4.46
C ILE A 16 -7.91 -12.36 5.94
N LEU A 17 -6.76 -12.90 6.36
CA LEU A 17 -6.21 -12.68 7.70
C LEU A 17 -5.50 -11.32 7.86
N THR A 18 -5.63 -10.42 6.88
CA THR A 18 -5.14 -9.05 7.04
C THR A 18 -5.85 -8.39 8.22
N PRO A 19 -5.11 -7.93 9.25
CA PRO A 19 -5.74 -7.47 10.46
C PRO A 19 -6.34 -6.09 10.16
N HIS A 20 -7.66 -6.00 10.33
CA HIS A 20 -8.41 -4.76 10.34
C HIS A 20 -8.10 -4.01 11.65
N ILE A 21 -6.84 -3.58 11.85
CA ILE A 21 -6.45 -2.90 13.10
C ILE A 21 -6.89 -1.43 13.01
N ALA A 22 -8.19 -1.22 13.15
CA ALA A 22 -8.72 0.04 13.64
C ALA A 22 -8.49 0.07 15.16
N SER A 23 -7.72 1.06 15.61
CA SER A 23 -7.47 1.44 17.02
C SER A 23 -6.52 0.55 17.84
N ALA A 24 -5.22 0.85 17.75
CA ALA A 24 -4.18 0.36 18.66
C ALA A 24 -4.04 1.26 19.91
N SER A 25 -4.50 0.79 21.07
CA SER A 25 -4.40 1.52 22.35
C SER A 25 -3.06 1.35 23.06
N THR A 26 -2.26 0.32 22.72
CA THR A 26 -0.97 -0.01 23.38
C THR A 26 0.22 0.18 22.44
N TYR A 27 1.41 0.50 22.99
CA TYR A 27 2.67 0.65 22.23
C TYR A 27 3.04 -0.54 21.31
N PRO A 28 3.02 -1.81 21.77
CA PRO A 28 3.30 -2.95 20.90
C PRO A 28 2.28 -3.11 19.77
N ASP A 29 1.02 -2.75 20.00
CA ASP A 29 -0.01 -2.80 18.96
C ASP A 29 0.30 -1.78 17.86
N ARG A 30 0.77 -0.57 18.21
CA ARG A 30 1.17 0.47 17.25
C ARG A 30 2.38 0.04 16.42
N MET A 31 3.36 -0.65 17.04
CA MET A 31 4.50 -1.23 16.32
C MET A 31 4.05 -2.32 15.34
N GLY A 32 3.15 -3.21 15.77
CA GLY A 32 2.58 -4.26 14.94
C GLY A 32 1.79 -3.71 13.75
N THR A 33 0.98 -2.67 13.97
CA THR A 33 0.27 -1.95 12.90
C THR A 33 1.25 -1.33 11.91
N LYS A 34 2.29 -0.62 12.38
CA LYS A 34 3.28 0.01 11.48
C LYS A 34 4.04 -1.03 10.65
N LEU A 35 4.44 -2.14 11.27
CA LEU A 35 5.09 -3.25 10.57
C LEU A 35 4.16 -3.88 9.52
N GLY A 36 2.92 -4.19 9.91
CA GLY A 36 1.91 -4.76 9.01
C GLY A 36 1.60 -3.85 7.83
N ASN A 37 1.49 -2.54 8.08
CA ASN A 37 1.30 -1.53 7.04
C ASN A 37 2.49 -1.45 6.10
N GLY A 38 3.72 -1.46 6.63
CA GLY A 38 4.94 -1.46 5.83
C GLY A 38 5.04 -2.69 4.92
N MET A 39 4.79 -3.88 5.48
CA MET A 39 4.76 -5.15 4.72
C MET A 39 3.67 -5.14 3.64
N ALA A 40 2.47 -4.68 3.98
CA ALA A 40 1.37 -4.53 3.05
C ALA A 40 1.72 -3.58 1.89
N ASN A 41 2.37 -2.45 2.19
CA ASN A 41 2.78 -1.46 1.19
C ASN A 41 3.90 -1.98 0.28
N ILE A 42 4.83 -2.80 0.79
CA ILE A 42 5.82 -3.50 -0.03
C ILE A 42 5.12 -4.49 -0.96
N ALA A 43 4.28 -5.37 -0.41
CA ALA A 43 3.63 -6.44 -1.18
C ALA A 43 2.66 -5.91 -2.24
N THR A 44 2.01 -4.78 -1.96
CA THR A 44 0.96 -4.23 -2.84
C THR A 44 1.39 -3.03 -3.66
N GLY A 45 2.65 -2.59 -3.57
CA GLY A 45 3.18 -1.49 -4.38
C GLY A 45 2.94 -1.66 -5.89
N ILE A 46 2.95 -2.90 -6.41
CA ILE A 46 2.68 -3.20 -7.83
C ILE A 46 1.28 -2.75 -8.26
N VAL A 47 0.31 -2.70 -7.34
CA VAL A 47 -1.07 -2.28 -7.60
C VAL A 47 -1.17 -0.77 -7.87
N GLU A 48 -0.15 0.01 -7.55
CA GLU A 48 -0.07 1.44 -7.91
C GLU A 48 0.01 1.65 -9.44
N ILE A 49 0.57 0.68 -10.18
CA ILE A 49 0.65 0.74 -11.65
C ILE A 49 -0.74 0.76 -12.31
N PRO A 50 -1.59 -0.27 -12.14
CA PRO A 50 -2.93 -0.27 -12.72
C PRO A 50 -3.80 0.87 -12.18
N LYS A 51 -3.63 1.26 -10.92
CA LYS A 51 -4.31 2.42 -10.33
C LYS A 51 -3.99 3.72 -11.08
N ALA A 52 -2.71 3.99 -11.32
CA ALA A 52 -2.27 5.19 -12.03
C ALA A 52 -2.69 5.19 -13.52
N ILE A 53 -2.78 4.02 -14.15
CA ILE A 53 -3.34 3.87 -15.51
C ILE A 53 -4.84 4.21 -15.50
N ILE A 54 -5.62 3.67 -14.57
CA ILE A 54 -7.06 3.94 -14.46
C ILE A 54 -7.32 5.42 -14.20
N ASN A 55 -6.59 6.02 -13.25
CA ASN A 55 -6.72 7.45 -12.94
C ASN A 55 -6.21 8.34 -14.08
N GLY A 56 -5.11 7.94 -14.74
CA GLY A 56 -4.58 8.61 -15.92
C GLY A 56 -5.58 8.60 -17.08
N ASN A 57 -6.27 7.47 -17.32
CA ASN A 57 -7.31 7.35 -18.33
C ASN A 57 -8.49 8.28 -18.02
N ARG A 58 -8.92 8.31 -16.76
CA ARG A 58 -10.04 9.15 -16.31
C ARG A 58 -9.74 10.65 -16.41
N LYS A 59 -8.48 11.06 -16.25
CA LYS A 59 -8.07 12.47 -16.31
C LYS A 59 -7.73 12.94 -17.72
N ASN A 60 -6.96 12.16 -18.46
CA ASN A 60 -6.27 12.58 -19.67
C ASN A 60 -6.54 11.67 -20.89
N GLY A 61 -7.38 10.64 -20.75
CA GLY A 61 -7.72 9.69 -21.80
C GLY A 61 -6.76 8.52 -21.96
N ALA A 62 -7.16 7.53 -22.78
CA ALA A 62 -6.50 6.23 -22.85
C ALA A 62 -5.07 6.28 -23.40
N ALA A 63 -4.79 7.21 -24.31
CA ALA A 63 -3.46 7.39 -24.90
C ALA A 63 -2.43 7.86 -23.85
N TYR A 64 -2.83 8.76 -22.95
CA TYR A 64 -1.97 9.21 -21.84
C TYR A 64 -1.86 8.15 -20.74
N ALA A 65 -2.92 7.39 -20.50
CA ALA A 65 -2.94 6.34 -19.48
C ALA A 65 -1.88 5.27 -19.70
N ALA A 66 -1.69 4.85 -20.96
CA ALA A 66 -0.77 3.78 -21.31
C ALA A 66 0.70 4.13 -21.04
N THR A 67 1.10 5.38 -21.27
CA THR A 67 2.49 5.83 -21.12
C THR A 67 2.68 6.65 -19.85
N GLY A 68 1.94 7.74 -19.69
CA GLY A 68 1.99 8.64 -18.54
C GLY A 68 1.44 8.00 -17.26
N GLY A 69 0.34 7.27 -17.36
CA GLY A 69 -0.23 6.52 -16.23
C GLY A 69 0.68 5.38 -15.75
N PHE A 70 1.30 4.65 -16.68
CA PHE A 70 2.26 3.59 -16.34
C PHE A 70 3.52 4.13 -15.66
N MET A 71 4.12 5.20 -16.20
CA MET A 71 5.30 5.84 -15.60
C MET A 71 5.01 6.39 -14.21
N THR A 72 3.88 7.11 -14.06
CA THR A 72 3.43 7.64 -12.77
C THR A 72 3.20 6.52 -11.77
N GLY A 73 2.59 5.41 -12.22
CA GLY A 73 2.38 4.22 -11.42
C GLY A 73 3.67 3.54 -10.95
N MET A 74 4.71 3.50 -11.79
CA MET A 74 6.03 3.00 -11.39
C MET A 74 6.68 3.88 -10.31
N VAL A 75 6.60 5.21 -10.44
CA VAL A 75 7.11 6.13 -9.42
C VAL A 75 6.37 5.91 -8.09
N HIS A 76 5.04 5.78 -8.12
CA HIS A 76 4.26 5.52 -6.93
C HIS A 76 4.53 4.14 -6.32
N MET A 77 4.71 3.11 -7.15
CA MET A 77 5.14 1.78 -6.70
C MET A 77 6.46 1.86 -5.94
N VAL A 78 7.49 2.46 -6.54
CA VAL A 78 8.82 2.59 -5.91
C VAL A 78 8.71 3.38 -4.61
N GLY A 79 8.05 4.53 -4.61
CA GLY A 79 7.90 5.34 -3.40
C GLY A 79 7.11 4.60 -2.30
N ARG A 80 6.11 3.79 -2.68
CA ARG A 80 5.32 3.01 -1.73
C ARG A 80 6.11 1.85 -1.13
N THR A 81 6.89 1.15 -1.95
CA THR A 81 7.77 0.07 -1.48
C THR A 81 8.89 0.61 -0.60
N LEU A 82 9.52 1.73 -0.95
CA LEU A 82 10.57 2.36 -0.16
C LEU A 82 10.06 2.88 1.19
N CYS A 83 8.92 3.57 1.20
CA CYS A 83 8.31 4.01 2.45
C CYS A 83 7.86 2.81 3.28
N GLY A 84 7.31 1.76 2.66
CA GLY A 84 6.99 0.51 3.37
C GLY A 84 8.21 -0.17 3.97
N ALA A 85 9.34 -0.19 3.26
CA ALA A 85 10.61 -0.70 3.78
C ALA A 85 11.14 0.16 4.94
N ALA A 86 11.04 1.49 4.83
CA ALA A 86 11.38 2.39 5.91
C ALA A 86 10.48 2.18 7.14
N ASP A 87 9.17 1.95 6.94
CA ASP A 87 8.22 1.63 8.02
C ASP A 87 8.54 0.29 8.69
N VAL A 88 8.99 -0.71 7.93
CA VAL A 88 9.45 -2.02 8.44
C VAL A 88 10.75 -1.88 9.23
N VAL A 89 11.71 -1.08 8.79
CA VAL A 89 12.99 -0.86 9.52
C VAL A 89 12.76 -0.01 10.77
N THR A 90 11.89 0.99 10.68
CA THR A 90 11.58 1.93 11.77
C THR A 90 10.34 1.51 12.58
N PHE A 91 9.92 0.26 12.50
CA PHE A 91 8.70 -0.24 13.15
C PHE A 91 8.71 -0.04 14.68
N MET A 92 9.91 -0.02 15.28
CA MET A 92 10.11 0.26 16.71
C MET A 92 9.74 1.68 17.10
N ILE A 93 9.65 2.61 16.14
CA ILE A 93 9.29 4.01 16.36
C ILE A 93 7.90 4.23 15.74
N PRO A 94 6.83 4.41 16.53
CA PRO A 94 5.48 4.61 16.02
C PRO A 94 5.33 6.00 15.39
N THR A 95 5.64 6.11 14.09
CA THR A 95 5.41 7.33 13.29
C THR A 95 4.12 7.21 12.49
N LYS A 96 3.50 8.35 12.17
CA LYS A 96 2.36 8.38 11.25
C LYS A 96 2.77 7.93 9.85
N PRO A 97 1.87 7.30 9.08
CA PRO A 97 2.16 6.88 7.71
C PRO A 97 2.48 8.09 6.83
N ILE A 98 3.63 8.02 6.15
CA ILE A 98 4.14 9.05 5.23
C ILE A 98 3.34 9.03 3.92
N ILE A 99 2.89 7.85 3.50
CA ILE A 99 2.11 7.63 2.28
C ILE A 99 0.61 7.85 2.58
N ASN A 100 -0.08 8.57 1.70
CA ASN A 100 -1.54 8.68 1.71
C ASN A 100 -2.11 8.31 0.33
N PRO A 101 -3.07 7.37 0.21
CA PRO A 101 -3.70 6.57 1.29
C PRO A 101 -2.77 5.49 1.89
N GLU A 102 -3.03 5.11 3.14
CA GLU A 102 -2.20 4.20 3.95
C GLU A 102 -2.06 2.80 3.33
N PHE A 103 -3.11 2.34 2.63
CA PHE A 103 -3.08 1.18 1.74
C PHE A 103 -3.51 1.55 0.32
N VAL A 104 -3.01 0.83 -0.69
CA VAL A 104 -3.34 1.10 -2.11
C VAL A 104 -4.86 1.03 -2.33
N TRP A 105 -5.54 0.12 -1.61
CA TRP A 105 -6.96 -0.16 -1.76
C TRP A 105 -7.91 0.73 -0.95
N GLN A 106 -7.41 1.50 0.01
CA GLN A 106 -8.27 2.39 0.81
C GLN A 106 -8.94 3.47 -0.06
N ASN A 107 -8.23 3.98 -1.07
CA ASN A 107 -8.80 4.95 -1.99
C ASN A 107 -8.21 4.83 -3.40
N PHE A 108 -8.78 3.94 -4.21
CA PHE A 108 -8.37 3.74 -5.60
C PHE A 108 -8.60 4.96 -6.49
N LYS A 109 -9.56 5.83 -6.15
CA LYS A 109 -9.92 7.01 -6.95
C LYS A 109 -9.01 8.21 -6.73
N GLN A 110 -8.14 8.16 -5.71
CA GLN A 110 -7.21 9.22 -5.34
C GLN A 110 -5.78 8.80 -5.67
N ASP A 111 -4.98 9.68 -6.26
CA ASP A 111 -3.56 9.41 -6.52
C ASP A 111 -2.76 9.37 -5.23
N THR A 112 -1.64 8.67 -5.26
CA THR A 112 -0.81 8.44 -4.08
C THR A 112 0.01 9.69 -3.78
N GLY A 113 -0.23 10.27 -2.61
CA GLY A 113 0.46 11.45 -2.10
C GLY A 113 1.45 11.09 -0.99
N TYR A 114 2.48 11.92 -0.83
CA TYR A 114 3.47 11.79 0.23
C TYR A 114 3.37 13.01 1.14
N LYS A 115 3.21 12.79 2.44
CA LYS A 115 3.27 13.88 3.43
C LYS A 115 4.74 14.26 3.64
N GLY A 116 5.05 15.54 3.48
CA GLY A 116 6.42 16.07 3.66
C GLY A 116 6.88 16.14 5.12
N THR A 117 5.97 15.94 6.08
CA THR A 117 6.24 16.08 7.52
C THR A 117 6.04 14.74 8.21
N TRP A 118 7.07 14.25 8.88
CA TRP A 118 7.01 13.11 9.79
C TRP A 118 6.48 13.57 11.16
N GLU A 119 5.39 12.98 11.59
CA GLU A 119 4.78 13.22 12.90
C GLU A 119 4.73 11.92 13.70
N LEU A 120 4.95 12.01 15.01
CA LEU A 120 4.77 10.88 15.91
C LEU A 120 3.27 10.55 16.04
N LEU A 121 2.95 9.27 16.21
CA LEU A 121 1.59 8.88 16.61
C LEU A 121 1.35 9.36 18.05
N PRO A 122 0.24 10.08 18.32
CA PRO A 122 -0.07 10.60 19.66
C PRO A 122 -0.30 9.48 20.68
#